data_AF-A0A517W6X0-F1
#
_entry.id   AF-A0A517W6X0-F1
#
_cell.length_a   1.000
_cell.length_b   1.000
_cell.length_c   1.000
_cell.angle_alpha   90.00
_cell.angle_beta   90.00
_cell.angle_gamma   90.00
#
_symmetry.space_group_name_H-M   'P 1'
#
loop_
_entity.id
_entity.type
_entity.pdbx_description
1 polymer ?
#
loop_
_entity_poly.entity_id
_entity_poly.type
_entity_poly.pdbx_seq_one_letter_code
_entity_poly.pdbx_strand_id
1 'polypeptide(L)'
;MFNANNQTAPEWLTNINPLDKGVGVFAISDVESSEFGAAKIIKVPGITYPECVKRGIFTLGFKWIPDTLSDQIRNHECAEEFGIDTQPTPGECLIVMGQCMKP
;
A
#
# COMPACT_ATOMS: atom_id res chain seq x y z
N MET A 1 -7.50 14.87 -12.38
CA MET A 1 -8.14 13.64 -11.89
C MET A 1 -7.23 13.05 -10.83
N PHE A 2 -7.69 13.03 -9.59
CA PHE A 2 -6.88 12.76 -8.40
C PHE A 2 -6.42 11.30 -8.35
N ASN A 3 -5.15 11.09 -8.00
CA ASN A 3 -4.53 9.81 -7.64
C ASN A 3 -5.16 9.22 -6.36
N ALA A 4 -6.48 9.02 -6.32
CA ALA A 4 -7.21 8.59 -5.13
C ALA A 4 -6.79 7.20 -4.62
N ASN A 5 -6.06 6.43 -5.43
CA ASN A 5 -5.65 5.07 -5.10
C ASN A 5 -4.21 5.01 -4.58
N ASN A 6 -3.41 6.09 -4.67
CA ASN A 6 -2.04 6.09 -4.15
C ASN A 6 -2.02 6.49 -2.68
N GLN A 7 -1.70 5.52 -1.83
CA GLN A 7 -1.65 5.62 -0.37
C GLN A 7 -0.20 5.55 0.13
N THR A 8 0.77 5.83 -0.74
CA THR A 8 2.17 5.99 -0.32
C THR A 8 2.27 7.17 0.61
N ALA A 9 2.85 6.98 1.80
CA ALA A 9 3.00 8.05 2.77
C ALA A 9 3.92 9.15 2.19
N PRO A 10 3.50 10.44 2.16
CA PRO A 10 4.29 11.51 1.55
C PRO A 10 5.70 11.65 2.14
N GLU A 11 5.85 11.39 3.44
CA GLU A 11 7.12 11.40 4.16
C GLU A 11 8.11 10.35 3.62
N TRP A 12 7.62 9.22 3.10
CA TRP A 12 8.45 8.19 2.48
C TRP A 12 8.97 8.59 1.10
N LEU A 13 8.41 9.64 0.50
CA LEU A 13 8.84 10.20 -0.77
C LEU A 13 9.82 11.36 -0.58
N THR A 14 10.11 11.75 0.66
CA THR A 14 11.05 12.83 0.95
C THR A 14 12.48 12.31 0.74
N ASN A 15 13.25 12.98 -0.13
CA ASN A 15 14.64 12.63 -0.46
C ASN A 15 14.86 11.26 -1.12
N ILE A 16 13.84 10.66 -1.74
CA ILE A 16 14.05 9.43 -2.52
C ILE A 16 14.62 9.72 -3.90
N ASN A 17 15.54 8.87 -4.36
CA ASN A 17 15.98 8.81 -5.73
C ASN A 17 14.94 8.05 -6.58
N PRO A 18 14.63 8.48 -7.83
CA PRO A 18 13.74 7.73 -8.73
C PRO A 18 14.14 6.27 -8.99
N LEU A 19 15.40 5.92 -8.76
CA LEU A 19 15.95 4.56 -8.90
C LEU A 19 15.88 3.74 -7.60
N ASP A 20 15.55 4.37 -6.47
CA ASP A 20 15.42 3.67 -5.20
C ASP A 20 14.37 2.58 -5.29
N LYS A 21 14.70 1.43 -4.70
CA LYS A 21 13.87 0.25 -4.70
C LYS A 21 13.09 0.14 -3.40
N GLY A 22 11.99 -0.57 -3.52
CA GLY A 22 11.01 -0.77 -2.48
C GLY A 22 10.06 -1.88 -2.85
N VAL A 23 9.05 -2.03 -2.00
CA VAL A 23 7.94 -2.95 -2.19
C VAL A 23 6.71 -2.17 -2.63
N GLY A 24 6.16 -2.52 -3.80
CA GLY A 24 4.82 -2.11 -4.17
C GLY A 24 3.78 -3.02 -3.51
N VAL A 25 2.83 -2.43 -2.80
CA VAL A 25 1.67 -3.13 -2.23
C VAL A 25 0.45 -2.69 -3.02
N PHE A 26 -0.32 -3.66 -3.51
CA PHE A 26 -1.45 -3.43 -4.40
C PHE A 26 -2.67 -4.20 -3.89
N ALA A 27 -3.83 -3.55 -3.85
CA ALA A 27 -5.11 -4.19 -3.58
C ALA A 27 -5.87 -4.38 -4.89
N ILE A 28 -6.22 -5.62 -5.22
CA ILE A 28 -7.02 -5.97 -6.40
C ILE A 28 -8.31 -6.64 -5.96
N SER A 29 -9.38 -6.52 -6.75
CA SER A 29 -10.66 -7.18 -6.42
C SER A 29 -10.49 -8.70 -6.33
N ASP A 30 -11.06 -9.30 -5.29
CA ASP A 30 -11.17 -10.75 -5.17
C ASP A 30 -12.50 -11.22 -5.76
N VAL A 31 -12.45 -11.73 -6.99
CA VAL A 31 -13.65 -12.24 -7.69
C VAL A 31 -14.04 -13.66 -7.28
N GLU A 32 -13.22 -14.33 -6.49
CA GLU A 32 -13.49 -15.69 -5.99
C GLU A 32 -14.20 -15.66 -4.63
N SER A 33 -14.09 -14.54 -3.90
CA SER A 33 -14.81 -14.33 -2.64
C SER A 33 -16.26 -13.92 -2.87
N SER A 34 -17.15 -14.42 -2.02
CA SER A 34 -18.55 -13.98 -1.95
C SER A 34 -18.75 -12.74 -1.07
N GLU A 35 -17.71 -12.26 -0.39
CA GLU A 35 -17.79 -11.10 0.49
C GLU A 35 -17.80 -9.80 -0.31
N PHE A 36 -18.74 -8.91 0.03
CA PHE A 36 -18.81 -7.60 -0.59
C PHE A 36 -17.56 -6.78 -0.26
N GLY A 37 -16.89 -6.25 -1.29
CA GLY A 37 -15.66 -5.46 -1.12
C GLY A 37 -14.39 -6.28 -0.93
N ALA A 38 -14.45 -7.61 -1.13
CA ALA A 38 -13.28 -8.46 -1.00
C ALA A 38 -12.15 -8.04 -1.96
N ALA A 39 -10.93 -7.98 -1.43
CA ALA A 39 -9.73 -7.65 -2.18
C ALA A 39 -8.57 -8.56 -1.78
N LYS A 40 -7.75 -8.92 -2.76
CA LYS A 40 -6.46 -9.60 -2.55
C LYS A 40 -5.35 -8.55 -2.49
N ILE A 41 -4.40 -8.76 -1.59
CA ILE A 41 -3.18 -7.94 -1.52
C ILE A 41 -2.05 -8.64 -2.26
N ILE A 42 -1.39 -7.89 -3.14
CA ILE A 42 -0.23 -8.33 -3.90
C ILE A 42 0.97 -7.47 -3.49
N LYS A 43 2.03 -8.09 -2.98
CA LYS A 43 3.31 -7.44 -2.68
C LYS A 43 4.31 -7.74 -3.80
N VAL A 44 4.92 -6.70 -4.37
CA VAL A 44 5.93 -6.80 -5.43
C VAL A 44 7.21 -6.11 -4.97
N PRO A 45 8.24 -6.86 -4.53
CA PRO A 45 9.49 -6.28 -4.09
C PRO A 45 10.37 -5.81 -5.27
N GLY A 46 11.36 -4.96 -4.97
CA GLY A 46 12.40 -4.57 -5.94
C GLY A 46 11.92 -3.64 -7.05
N ILE A 47 10.84 -2.89 -6.84
CA ILE A 47 10.33 -1.91 -7.81
C ILE A 47 10.55 -0.47 -7.33
N THR A 48 10.68 0.45 -8.27
CA THR A 48 10.76 1.89 -7.96
C THR A 48 9.37 2.47 -7.68
N TYR A 49 9.33 3.65 -7.06
CA TYR A 49 8.07 4.38 -6.88
C TYR A 49 7.33 4.65 -8.21
N PRO A 50 7.98 5.15 -9.29
CA PRO A 50 7.32 5.28 -10.59
C PRO A 50 6.78 3.97 -11.16
N GLU A 51 7.49 2.84 -10.97
CA GLU A 51 7.00 1.52 -11.37
C GLU A 51 5.76 1.12 -10.57
N CYS A 52 5.75 1.40 -9.26
CA CYS A 52 4.60 1.18 -8.40
C CYS A 52 3.39 2.00 -8.85
N VAL A 53 3.55 3.29 -9.11
CA VAL A 53 2.47 4.17 -9.61
C VAL A 53 1.90 3.64 -10.92
N LYS A 54 2.74 3.26 -11.88
CA LYS A 54 2.30 2.72 -13.17
C LYS A 54 1.48 1.44 -13.02
N ARG A 55 1.88 0.53 -12.14
CA ARG A 55 1.16 -0.72 -11.88
C ARG A 55 -0.10 -0.52 -11.05
N GLY A 56 -0.08 0.45 -10.14
CA GLY A 56 -1.13 0.71 -9.16
C GLY A 56 -2.33 1.49 -9.69
N ILE A 57 -2.21 2.20 -10.80
CA ILE A 57 -3.25 3.11 -11.29
C ILE A 57 -4.62 2.43 -11.55
N PHE A 58 -4.64 1.11 -11.83
CA PHE A 58 -5.86 0.33 -12.05
C PHE A 58 -6.24 -0.59 -10.87
N THR A 59 -5.53 -0.47 -9.76
CA THR A 59 -5.80 -1.24 -8.55
C THR A 59 -6.81 -0.50 -7.67
N LEU A 60 -7.45 -1.21 -6.73
CA LEU A 60 -8.37 -0.62 -5.75
C LEU A 60 -7.65 0.35 -4.80
N GLY A 61 -6.36 0.12 -4.58
CA GLY A 61 -5.47 0.94 -3.77
C GLY A 61 -4.04 0.41 -3.91
N PHE A 62 -3.06 1.29 -3.80
CA PHE A 62 -1.66 0.90 -3.83
C PHE A 62 -0.79 1.84 -3.00
N LYS A 63 0.34 1.34 -2.55
CA LYS A 63 1.40 2.15 -1.94
C LYS A 63 2.76 1.56 -2.23
N TRP A 64 3.77 2.41 -2.24
CA TRP A 64 5.15 2.01 -2.34
C TRP A 64 5.83 2.18 -0.98
N ILE A 65 6.60 1.19 -0.55
CA ILE A 65 7.33 1.21 0.70
C ILE A 65 8.81 1.11 0.35
N PRO A 66 9.65 2.11 0.68
CA PRO A 66 11.08 2.05 0.38
C PRO A 66 11.75 0.87 1.10
N ASP A 67 12.77 0.26 0.49
CA ASP A 67 13.46 -0.90 1.06
C ASP A 67 14.10 -0.56 2.43
N THR A 68 14.49 0.70 2.64
CA THR A 68 15.01 1.22 3.93
C THR A 68 14.03 1.10 5.08
N LEU A 69 12.73 1.02 4.80
CA LEU A 69 11.66 0.82 5.77
C LEU A 69 11.05 -0.59 5.70
N SER A 70 11.37 -1.36 4.65
CA SER A 70 10.74 -2.67 4.40
C SER A 70 11.01 -3.69 5.50
N ASP A 71 12.19 -3.68 6.12
CA ASP A 71 12.53 -4.59 7.24
C ASP A 71 11.81 -4.23 8.55
N GLN A 72 11.53 -2.94 8.78
CA GLN A 72 10.76 -2.50 9.93
C GLN A 72 9.27 -2.86 9.79
N ILE A 73 8.79 -2.88 8.55
CA ILE A 73 7.39 -3.17 8.22
C ILE A 73 7.12 -4.67 8.11
N ARG A 74 8.09 -5.49 7.67
CA ARG A 74 7.98 -6.96 7.60
C ARG A 74 7.68 -7.63 8.95
N ASN A 75 8.09 -7.02 10.06
CA ASN A 75 7.88 -7.55 11.41
C ASN A 75 6.71 -6.88 12.12
N HIS A 76 6.05 -5.89 11.49
CA HIS A 76 4.93 -5.19 12.08
C HIS A 76 3.65 -5.92 11.70
N GLU A 77 3.13 -6.75 12.62
CA GLU A 77 1.76 -7.26 12.47
C GLU A 77 0.81 -6.08 12.28
N CYS A 78 -0.13 -6.19 11.35
CA CYS A 78 -1.21 -5.23 11.17
C CYS A 78 -1.96 -5.05 12.49
N ALA A 79 -1.54 -4.09 13.30
CA ALA A 79 -2.28 -3.68 14.47
C ALA A 79 -3.57 -3.03 13.97
N GLU A 80 -4.72 -3.53 14.41
CA GLU A 80 -6.04 -2.93 14.18
C GLU A 80 -6.23 -1.61 14.93
N GLU A 81 -5.15 -0.94 15.31
CA GLU A 81 -5.21 0.36 15.96
C GLU A 81 -5.43 1.42 14.89
N PHE A 82 -6.71 1.73 14.68
CA PHE A 82 -7.14 2.97 14.06
C PHE A 82 -6.45 4.13 14.76
N GLY A 83 -5.53 4.80 14.05
CA GLY A 83 -4.98 6.07 14.52
C GLY A 83 -6.12 7.06 14.75
N ILE A 84 -5.91 7.97 15.69
CA ILE A 84 -6.86 8.99 16.18
C ILE A 84 -7.35 9.93 15.03
N ASP A 85 -6.72 9.86 13.85
CA ASP A 85 -7.03 10.63 12.64
C ASP A 85 -7.56 9.80 11.44
N THR A 86 -8.19 8.64 11.69
CA THR A 86 -8.73 7.71 10.66
C THR A 86 -7.73 7.23 9.60
N GLN A 87 -6.44 7.47 9.79
CA GLN A 87 -5.37 6.90 8.97
C GLN A 87 -4.73 5.72 9.72
N PRO A 88 -4.65 4.53 9.09
CA PRO A 88 -3.91 3.42 9.67
C PRO A 88 -2.44 3.82 9.81
N THR A 89 -1.81 3.40 10.91
CA THR A 89 -0.39 3.59 11.16
C THR A 89 0.46 3.09 9.98
N PRO A 90 1.66 3.67 9.77
CA PRO A 90 2.47 3.42 8.57
C PRO A 90 3.05 2.00 8.66
N GLY A 91 2.32 1.03 8.11
CA GLY A 91 2.73 -0.37 8.12
C GLY A 91 2.27 -1.06 6.86
N GLU A 92 1.08 -1.65 6.85
CA GLU A 92 0.76 -2.61 5.79
C GLU A 92 -0.66 -2.50 5.24
N CYS A 93 -1.52 -1.73 5.90
CA CYS A 93 -2.90 -1.61 5.48
C CYS A 93 -3.08 -0.77 4.20
N LEU A 94 -3.85 -1.29 3.24
CA LEU A 94 -4.44 -0.49 2.16
C LEU A 94 -5.90 -0.23 2.49
N ILE A 95 -6.31 1.03 2.46
CA ILE A 95 -7.71 1.39 2.62
C ILE A 95 -8.45 1.14 1.31
N VAL A 96 -9.37 0.19 1.30
CA VAL A 96 -10.22 -0.12 0.14
C VAL A 96 -11.67 0.02 0.58
N MET A 97 -12.44 0.89 -0.08
CA MET A 97 -13.85 1.14 0.27
C MET A 97 -14.08 1.48 1.76
N GLY A 98 -13.13 2.19 2.39
CA GLY A 98 -13.20 2.56 3.81
C GLY A 98 -12.81 1.45 4.80
N GLN A 99 -12.40 0.28 4.30
CA GLN A 99 -11.93 -0.83 5.12
C GLN A 99 -10.42 -1.00 5.01
N CYS A 100 -9.82 -1.40 6.13
CA CYS A 100 -8.40 -1.71 6.18
C CYS A 100 -8.13 -3.13 5.69
N MET A 101 -7.51 -3.26 4.51
CA MET A 101 -7.14 -4.56 3.96
C MET A 101 -5.78 -4.99 4.51
N LYS A 102 -5.79 -6.07 5.30
CA LYS A 102 -4.57 -6.75 5.75
C LYS A 102 -3.97 -7.56 4.58
N PRO A 103 -2.64 -7.54 4.41
CA PRO A 103 -1.97 -8.43 3.47
C PRO A 103 -2.05 -9.91 3.83
#